data_AF-H8KX43-F1
#
_entry.id   AF-H8KX43-F1
#
_cell.length_a   1.000
_cell.length_b   1.000
_cell.length_c   1.000
_cell.angle_alpha   90.00
_cell.angle_beta   90.00
_cell.angle_gamma   90.00
#
_symmetry.space_group_name_H-M   'P 1'
#
loop_
_entity.id
_entity.type
_entity.pdbx_description
1 polymer ?
#
loop_
_entity_poly.entity_id
_entity_poly.type
_entity_poly.pdbx_seq_one_letter_code
_entity_poly.pdbx_strand_id
1 'polypeptide(L)'
;MLKNKMRGVLVMGLTAAVALTSCSKVKRDPGFEYAPQMYRPVAYNPDQKNAAFADGKTAQTPVAGTIPQNFESFHYPHTPEGYEASGAELKSPIAHTEASLAEGKQLFLNMCSHCHGKTGMADGQVVKNGGFPAPPAYNSAQLKDLSEGKMFYSITYGKGAMGSHASQLSATERWKVIQYVQFLQKQ
;
A
#
# COMPACT_ATOMS: atom_id res chain seq x y z
N MET A 1 36.22 11.75 -42.73
CA MET A 1 36.50 11.34 -41.33
C MET A 1 36.56 12.50 -40.33
N LEU A 2 37.05 13.69 -40.71
CA LEU A 2 37.18 14.84 -39.80
C LEU A 2 35.84 15.44 -39.31
N LYS A 3 34.81 15.52 -40.17
CA LYS A 3 33.49 16.08 -39.82
C LYS A 3 32.74 15.29 -38.73
N ASN A 4 32.87 13.96 -38.70
CA ASN A 4 32.23 13.13 -37.66
C ASN A 4 32.97 13.20 -36.32
N LYS A 5 34.30 13.33 -36.34
CA LYS A 5 35.09 13.59 -35.12
C LYS A 5 34.74 14.96 -34.52
N MET A 6 34.59 15.98 -35.36
CA MET A 6 34.24 17.34 -34.91
C MET A 6 32.80 17.42 -34.35
N ARG A 7 31.85 16.68 -34.93
CA ARG A 7 30.49 16.52 -34.37
C ARG A 7 30.49 15.78 -33.03
N GLY A 8 31.30 14.73 -32.88
CA GLY A 8 31.43 13.99 -31.61
C GLY A 8 32.00 14.85 -30.48
N VAL A 9 33.02 15.67 -30.76
CA VAL A 9 33.61 16.60 -29.78
C VAL A 9 32.61 17.70 -29.41
N LEU A 10 31.83 18.22 -30.37
CA LEU A 10 30.79 19.20 -30.10
C LEU A 10 29.67 18.63 -29.22
N VAL A 11 29.20 17.41 -29.50
CA VAL A 11 28.16 16.74 -28.69
C VAL A 11 28.69 16.44 -27.28
N MET A 12 29.92 15.93 -27.17
CA MET A 12 30.54 15.63 -25.87
C MET A 12 30.78 16.90 -25.04
N GLY A 13 31.18 18.00 -25.69
CA GLY A 13 31.31 19.32 -25.08
C GLY A 13 29.96 19.89 -24.62
N LEU A 14 28.90 19.74 -25.43
CA LEU A 14 27.55 20.18 -25.06
C LEU A 14 27.01 19.36 -23.87
N THR A 15 27.20 18.04 -23.86
CA THR A 15 26.78 17.18 -22.75
C THR A 15 27.55 17.47 -21.47
N ALA A 16 28.85 17.76 -21.56
CA ALA A 16 29.65 18.15 -20.40
C ALA A 16 29.23 19.52 -19.84
N ALA A 17 28.91 20.48 -20.72
CA ALA A 17 28.40 21.79 -20.32
C ALA A 17 27.03 21.70 -19.65
N VAL A 18 26.13 20.84 -20.14
CA VAL A 18 24.82 20.59 -19.51
C VAL A 18 25.00 19.89 -18.16
N ALA A 19 25.89 18.90 -18.06
CA ALA A 19 26.17 18.21 -16.78
C ALA A 19 26.76 19.17 -15.72
N LEU A 20 27.66 20.08 -16.12
CA LEU A 20 28.28 21.05 -15.22
C LEU A 20 27.33 22.19 -14.81
N THR A 21 26.32 22.51 -15.63
CA THR A 21 25.27 23.51 -15.32
C THR A 21 24.03 22.92 -14.64
N SER A 22 23.91 21.58 -14.59
CA SER A 22 22.80 20.86 -13.96
C SER A 22 22.84 20.88 -12.42
N CYS A 23 23.93 21.33 -11.81
CA CYS A 23 23.98 21.68 -10.38
C CYS A 23 23.11 22.92 -10.12
N SER A 24 21.81 22.72 -9.92
CA SER A 24 20.88 23.81 -9.60
C SER A 24 21.33 24.48 -8.29
N LYS A 25 21.54 25.80 -8.30
CA LYS A 25 21.82 26.61 -7.09
C LYS A 25 20.57 26.81 -6.21
N VAL A 26 19.56 25.94 -6.34
CA VAL A 26 18.34 26.02 -5.53
C VAL A 26 18.70 25.62 -4.11
N LYS A 27 19.01 26.61 -3.27
CA LYS A 27 19.09 26.43 -1.83
C LYS A 27 17.71 26.01 -1.36
N ARG A 28 17.57 24.77 -0.90
CA ARG A 28 16.35 24.26 -0.26
C ARG A 28 16.27 24.85 1.15
N ASP A 29 15.97 26.13 1.20
CA ASP A 29 15.74 26.90 2.41
C ASP A 29 14.24 27.25 2.45
N PRO A 30 13.52 26.94 3.55
CA PRO A 30 12.14 27.39 3.75
C PRO A 30 11.98 28.92 3.59
N GLY A 31 13.07 29.68 3.72
CA GLY A 31 13.09 31.12 3.54
C GLY A 31 12.72 31.88 4.81
N PHE A 32 12.56 33.20 4.68
CA PHE A 32 12.17 34.05 5.80
C PHE A 32 10.65 34.05 5.97
N GLU A 33 10.18 33.80 7.20
CA GLU A 33 8.77 33.90 7.56
C GLU A 33 8.49 35.25 8.24
N TYR A 34 7.57 36.04 7.65
CA TYR A 34 7.09 37.27 8.28
C TYR A 34 5.91 36.96 9.22
N ALA A 35 6.00 37.42 10.47
CA ALA A 35 4.98 37.25 11.52
C ALA A 35 4.50 35.78 11.70
N PRO A 36 5.38 34.85 12.15
CA PRO A 36 5.09 33.41 12.25
C PRO A 36 4.16 33.03 13.42
N GLN A 37 3.47 34.01 14.02
CA GLN A 37 2.57 33.78 15.14
C GLN A 37 1.44 32.88 14.65
N MET A 38 1.23 31.74 15.32
CA MET A 38 0.25 30.70 14.95
C MET A 38 0.52 29.88 13.68
N TYR A 39 1.63 30.09 12.96
CA TYR A 39 2.03 29.19 11.86
C TYR A 39 2.40 27.80 12.38
N ARG A 40 2.94 27.75 13.60
CA ARG A 40 3.26 26.53 14.34
C ARG A 40 2.30 26.46 15.51
N PRO A 41 1.38 25.48 15.54
CA PRO A 41 0.44 25.34 16.64
C PRO A 41 1.20 25.00 17.94
N VAL A 42 0.66 25.46 19.07
CA VAL A 42 1.16 25.06 20.40
C VAL A 42 0.81 23.59 20.67
N ALA A 43 -0.36 23.14 20.19
CA ALA A 43 -0.74 21.74 20.24
C ALA A 43 0.10 20.91 19.25
N TYR A 44 0.44 19.68 19.64
CA TYR A 44 1.19 18.79 18.77
C TYR A 44 0.33 18.24 17.63
N ASN A 45 0.89 18.24 16.43
CA ASN A 45 0.33 17.43 15.33
C ASN A 45 0.72 15.95 15.52
N PRO A 46 -0.10 14.98 15.06
CA PRO A 46 0.17 13.56 15.30
C PRO A 46 1.52 13.05 14.77
N ASP A 47 1.97 13.60 13.64
CA ASP A 47 3.21 13.27 12.94
C ASP A 47 4.41 14.14 13.37
N GLN A 48 4.19 15.08 14.29
CA GLN A 48 5.24 15.96 14.80
C GLN A 48 6.20 15.20 15.72
N LYS A 49 7.49 15.57 15.66
CA LYS A 49 8.48 15.09 16.62
C LYS A 49 8.21 15.64 18.02
N ASN A 50 8.36 14.80 19.03
CA ASN A 50 8.13 15.17 20.43
C ASN A 50 9.29 14.70 21.31
N ALA A 51 10.03 15.65 21.88
CA ALA A 51 11.16 15.38 22.76
C ALA A 51 10.76 14.86 24.16
N ALA A 52 9.48 14.91 24.53
CA ALA A 52 8.98 14.39 25.79
C ALA A 52 8.96 12.84 25.85
N PHE A 53 8.91 12.18 24.69
CA PHE A 53 8.90 10.72 24.59
C PHE A 53 10.25 10.19 24.11
N ALA A 54 10.66 9.03 24.63
CA ALA A 54 11.96 8.43 24.32
C ALA A 54 12.14 8.06 22.84
N ASP A 55 11.05 7.73 22.14
CA ASP A 55 11.05 7.38 20.72
C ASP A 55 10.88 8.60 19.80
N GLY A 56 10.70 9.79 20.36
CA GLY A 56 10.56 11.04 19.63
C GLY A 56 9.23 11.22 18.91
N LYS A 57 8.25 10.31 19.07
CA LYS A 57 6.97 10.35 18.34
C LYS A 57 5.87 10.99 19.18
N THR A 58 5.03 11.83 18.55
CA THR A 58 3.81 12.31 19.21
C THR A 58 2.75 11.21 19.26
N ALA A 59 2.51 10.52 18.14
CA ALA A 59 1.58 9.40 18.08
C ALA A 59 2.17 8.14 18.75
N GLN A 60 1.85 7.95 20.02
CA GLN A 60 2.22 6.76 20.80
C GLN A 60 1.31 5.57 20.49
N THR A 61 1.85 4.36 20.61
CA THR A 61 1.05 3.14 20.47
C THR A 61 0.15 2.94 21.69
N PRO A 62 -1.12 2.53 21.53
CA PRO A 62 -1.98 2.20 22.65
C PRO A 62 -1.45 0.97 23.39
N VAL A 63 -1.85 0.82 24.66
CA VAL A 63 -1.49 -0.35 25.48
C VAL A 63 -2.06 -1.62 24.85
N ALA A 64 -1.31 -2.71 24.88
CA ALA A 64 -1.75 -3.99 24.33
C ALA A 64 -3.07 -4.45 24.97
N GLY A 65 -4.01 -4.93 24.14
CA GLY A 65 -5.32 -5.43 24.57
C GLY A 65 -6.42 -4.36 24.70
N THR A 66 -6.13 -3.07 24.49
CA THR A 66 -7.18 -2.05 24.47
C THR A 66 -8.05 -2.18 23.22
N ILE A 67 -9.38 -2.14 23.41
CA ILE A 67 -10.36 -2.17 22.32
C ILE A 67 -11.00 -0.77 22.20
N PRO A 68 -10.92 -0.11 21.04
CA PRO A 68 -11.60 1.18 20.84
C PRO A 68 -13.13 1.04 20.90
N GLN A 69 -13.82 2.11 21.24
CA GLN A 69 -15.29 2.13 21.16
C GLN A 69 -15.74 1.95 19.71
N ASN A 70 -16.82 1.19 19.51
CA ASN A 70 -17.41 0.89 18.19
C ASN A 70 -16.43 0.23 17.20
N PHE A 71 -15.42 -0.49 17.70
CA PHE A 71 -14.49 -1.24 16.88
C PHE A 71 -14.82 -2.73 16.87
N GLU A 72 -15.15 -3.28 15.71
CA GLU A 72 -15.29 -4.72 15.52
C GLU A 72 -13.90 -5.35 15.37
N SER A 73 -13.49 -6.11 16.38
CA SER A 73 -12.20 -6.81 16.35
C SER A 73 -12.29 -8.08 15.52
N PHE A 74 -11.24 -8.36 14.75
CA PHE A 74 -11.10 -9.65 14.09
C PHE A 74 -10.72 -10.71 15.13
N HIS A 75 -11.65 -11.63 15.44
CA HIS A 75 -11.51 -12.55 16.57
C HIS A 75 -10.67 -13.81 16.30
N TYR A 76 -10.34 -14.09 15.03
CA TYR A 76 -9.54 -15.28 14.69
C TYR A 76 -8.06 -15.02 14.96
N PRO A 77 -7.35 -15.90 15.69
CA PRO A 77 -5.94 -15.70 16.02
C PRO A 77 -5.05 -15.80 14.77
N HIS A 78 -3.91 -15.11 14.78
CA HIS A 78 -2.90 -15.19 13.71
C HIS A 78 -2.14 -16.53 13.74
N THR A 79 -2.85 -17.61 13.39
CA THR A 79 -2.40 -19.01 13.43
C THR A 79 -2.99 -19.78 12.24
N PRO A 80 -2.39 -20.92 11.83
CA PRO A 80 -2.99 -21.79 10.81
C PRO A 80 -4.42 -22.21 11.14
N GLU A 81 -4.72 -22.48 12.41
CA GLU A 81 -6.04 -22.86 12.89
C GLU A 81 -7.03 -21.70 12.71
N GLY A 82 -6.62 -20.47 13.03
CA GLY A 82 -7.43 -19.26 12.80
C GLY A 82 -7.69 -19.00 11.31
N TYR A 83 -6.73 -19.33 10.43
CA TYR A 83 -6.92 -19.25 8.98
C TYR A 83 -7.99 -20.23 8.49
N GLU A 84 -7.94 -21.48 8.94
CA GLU A 84 -8.94 -22.49 8.59
C GLU A 84 -10.33 -22.17 9.17
N ALA A 85 -10.39 -21.80 10.46
CA ALA A 85 -11.63 -21.40 11.12
C ALA A 85 -12.30 -20.21 10.43
N SER A 86 -11.52 -19.18 10.07
CA SER A 86 -12.03 -18.03 9.31
C SER A 86 -12.63 -18.45 7.96
N GLY A 87 -12.04 -19.44 7.28
CA GLY A 87 -12.56 -19.92 6.00
C GLY A 87 -13.90 -20.64 6.13
N ALA A 88 -14.10 -21.37 7.23
CA ALA A 88 -15.32 -22.11 7.50
C ALA A 88 -16.48 -21.20 7.96
N GLU A 89 -16.20 -20.29 8.89
CA GLU A 89 -17.22 -19.59 9.67
C GLU A 89 -17.46 -18.15 9.23
N LEU A 90 -16.43 -17.44 8.76
CA LEU A 90 -16.54 -16.01 8.47
C LEU A 90 -17.21 -15.76 7.13
N LYS A 91 -18.26 -14.93 7.15
CA LYS A 91 -18.99 -14.47 5.98
C LYS A 91 -19.02 -12.96 5.89
N SER A 92 -19.08 -12.44 4.66
CA SER A 92 -19.21 -11.01 4.43
C SER A 92 -20.53 -10.49 5.02
N PRO A 93 -20.51 -9.47 5.90
CA PRO A 93 -21.73 -8.85 6.41
C PRO A 93 -22.32 -7.82 5.42
N ILE A 94 -21.59 -7.49 4.35
CA ILE A 94 -22.02 -6.49 3.37
C ILE A 94 -22.68 -7.14 2.14
N ALA A 95 -23.71 -6.49 1.62
CA ALA A 95 -24.37 -6.92 0.39
C ALA A 95 -23.45 -6.76 -0.84
N HIS A 96 -23.64 -7.62 -1.83
CA HIS A 96 -22.99 -7.50 -3.13
C HIS A 96 -23.82 -6.56 -4.01
N THR A 97 -23.32 -5.35 -4.21
CA THR A 97 -23.95 -4.31 -5.03
C THR A 97 -22.98 -3.83 -6.10
N GLU A 98 -23.47 -3.20 -7.16
CA GLU A 98 -22.59 -2.60 -8.16
C GLU A 98 -21.70 -1.50 -7.56
N ALA A 99 -22.24 -0.72 -6.60
CA ALA A 99 -21.50 0.31 -5.89
C ALA A 99 -20.34 -0.29 -5.05
N SER A 100 -20.61 -1.34 -4.27
CA SER A 100 -19.58 -2.00 -3.47
C SER A 100 -18.50 -2.65 -4.33
N LEU A 101 -18.88 -3.23 -5.48
CA LEU A 101 -17.94 -3.79 -6.44
C LEU A 101 -17.08 -2.71 -7.10
N ALA A 102 -17.67 -1.58 -7.50
CA ALA A 102 -16.96 -0.46 -8.11
C ALA A 102 -15.94 0.17 -7.15
N GLU A 103 -16.31 0.34 -5.88
CA GLU A 103 -15.39 0.81 -4.84
C GLU A 103 -14.32 -0.23 -4.52
N GLY A 104 -14.69 -1.51 -4.43
CA GLY A 104 -13.75 -2.63 -4.29
C GLY A 104 -12.69 -2.66 -5.39
N LYS A 105 -13.08 -2.36 -6.63
CA LYS A 105 -12.15 -2.20 -7.76
C LYS A 105 -11.15 -1.07 -7.52
N GLN A 106 -11.59 0.10 -7.06
CA GLN A 106 -10.68 1.23 -6.80
C GLN A 106 -9.69 0.89 -5.69
N LEU A 107 -10.19 0.32 -4.59
CA LEU A 107 -9.35 -0.13 -3.48
C LEU A 107 -8.33 -1.18 -3.93
N PHE A 108 -8.75 -2.16 -4.75
CA PHE A 108 -7.86 -3.16 -5.31
C PHE A 108 -6.77 -2.56 -6.21
N LEU A 109 -7.15 -1.60 -7.08
CA LEU A 109 -6.19 -0.93 -7.94
C LEU A 109 -5.13 -0.17 -7.12
N ASN A 110 -5.56 0.47 -6.04
CA ASN A 110 -4.68 1.25 -5.18
C ASN A 110 -3.78 0.38 -4.31
N MET A 111 -4.31 -0.71 -3.73
CA MET A 111 -3.61 -1.48 -2.69
C MET A 111 -3.02 -2.80 -3.17
N CYS A 112 -3.61 -3.44 -4.18
CA CYS A 112 -3.32 -4.84 -4.51
C CYS A 112 -2.69 -5.02 -5.91
N SER A 113 -3.10 -4.20 -6.89
CA SER A 113 -2.74 -4.41 -8.31
C SER A 113 -1.24 -4.31 -8.61
N HIS A 114 -0.49 -3.62 -7.76
CA HIS A 114 0.96 -3.47 -7.85
C HIS A 114 1.70 -4.82 -7.80
N CYS A 115 1.16 -5.79 -7.05
CA CYS A 115 1.70 -7.15 -6.94
C CYS A 115 0.82 -8.17 -7.69
N HIS A 116 -0.51 -8.10 -7.52
CA HIS A 116 -1.43 -9.09 -8.09
C HIS A 116 -1.79 -8.87 -9.56
N GLY A 117 -1.42 -7.72 -10.13
CA GLY A 117 -1.80 -7.33 -11.48
C GLY A 117 -3.22 -6.74 -11.53
N LYS A 118 -3.51 -5.95 -12.56
CA LYS A 118 -4.83 -5.30 -12.72
C LYS A 118 -5.95 -6.29 -13.00
N THR A 119 -5.61 -7.40 -13.65
CA THR A 119 -6.53 -8.50 -13.98
C THR A 119 -6.44 -9.66 -12.98
N GLY A 120 -5.60 -9.55 -11.93
CA GLY A 120 -5.43 -10.63 -10.95
C GLY A 120 -4.58 -11.81 -11.43
N MET A 121 -3.82 -11.64 -12.51
CA MET A 121 -3.00 -12.68 -13.13
C MET A 121 -1.56 -12.75 -12.58
N ALA A 122 -1.35 -12.23 -11.37
CA ALA A 122 -0.05 -12.17 -10.70
C ALA A 122 1.05 -11.44 -11.49
N ASP A 123 0.64 -10.51 -12.35
CA ASP A 123 1.51 -9.85 -13.31
C ASP A 123 1.76 -8.38 -12.95
N GLY A 124 1.68 -8.07 -11.65
CA GLY A 124 1.98 -6.75 -11.08
C GLY A 124 3.44 -6.34 -11.29
N GLN A 125 3.69 -5.03 -11.38
CA GLN A 125 5.02 -4.49 -11.66
C GLN A 125 6.05 -4.78 -10.56
N VAL A 126 5.60 -4.91 -9.30
CA VAL A 126 6.47 -5.28 -8.18
C VAL A 126 7.02 -6.69 -8.36
N VAL A 127 6.21 -7.61 -8.90
CA VAL A 127 6.63 -8.99 -9.20
C VAL A 127 7.50 -9.01 -10.45
N LYS A 128 7.06 -8.36 -11.54
CA LYS A 128 7.79 -8.34 -12.82
C LYS A 128 9.19 -7.74 -12.72
N ASN A 129 9.36 -6.68 -11.93
CA ASN A 129 10.60 -5.90 -11.91
C ASN A 129 11.35 -6.00 -10.58
N GLY A 130 10.68 -6.34 -9.48
CA GLY A 130 11.22 -6.21 -8.12
C GLY A 130 11.79 -7.49 -7.52
N GLY A 131 11.76 -8.62 -8.23
CA GLY A 131 12.30 -9.90 -7.74
C GLY A 131 11.52 -10.53 -6.58
N PHE A 132 10.30 -10.04 -6.31
CA PHE A 132 9.40 -10.64 -5.33
C PHE A 132 8.73 -11.90 -5.91
N PRO A 133 8.47 -12.92 -5.08
CA PRO A 133 7.74 -14.10 -5.54
C PRO A 133 6.35 -13.69 -6.04
N ALA A 134 5.97 -14.20 -7.21
CA ALA A 134 4.65 -13.97 -7.77
C ALA A 134 3.58 -14.59 -6.84
N PRO A 135 2.49 -13.87 -6.51
CA PRO A 135 1.33 -14.53 -5.93
C PRO A 135 0.73 -15.51 -6.96
N PRO A 136 -0.10 -16.48 -6.56
CA PRO A 136 -0.89 -17.23 -7.54
C PRO A 136 -1.91 -16.32 -8.23
N ALA A 137 -2.23 -16.60 -9.49
CA ALA A 137 -3.33 -15.94 -10.19
C ALA A 137 -4.68 -16.26 -9.52
N TYR A 138 -5.63 -15.33 -9.49
CA TYR A 138 -6.89 -15.54 -8.78
C TYR A 138 -7.77 -16.64 -9.38
N ASN A 139 -7.73 -16.82 -10.71
CA ASN A 139 -8.45 -17.89 -11.39
C ASN A 139 -7.69 -19.24 -11.41
N SER A 140 -6.52 -19.31 -10.77
CA SER A 140 -5.78 -20.57 -10.65
C SER A 140 -6.52 -21.58 -9.78
N ALA A 141 -6.25 -22.89 -9.96
CA ALA A 141 -6.84 -23.94 -9.14
C ALA A 141 -6.63 -23.76 -7.63
N GLN A 142 -5.56 -23.05 -7.24
CA GLN A 142 -5.23 -22.78 -5.84
C GLN A 142 -6.14 -21.71 -5.21
N LEU A 143 -6.56 -20.72 -6.00
CA LEU A 143 -7.26 -19.54 -5.48
C LEU A 143 -8.69 -19.39 -5.98
N LYS A 144 -9.10 -20.01 -7.09
CA LYS A 144 -10.42 -19.80 -7.70
C LYS A 144 -11.59 -20.08 -6.75
N ASP A 145 -11.43 -21.04 -5.84
CA ASP A 145 -12.45 -21.47 -4.87
C ASP A 145 -12.07 -21.06 -3.43
N LEU A 146 -11.11 -20.15 -3.25
CA LEU A 146 -10.71 -19.70 -1.93
C LEU A 146 -11.90 -19.02 -1.24
N SER A 147 -12.21 -19.43 -0.01
CA SER A 147 -13.31 -18.84 0.78
C SER A 147 -13.06 -17.35 1.09
N GLU A 148 -14.11 -16.55 1.13
CA GLU A 148 -14.05 -15.12 1.47
C GLU A 148 -13.41 -14.87 2.86
N GLY A 149 -13.65 -15.75 3.83
CA GLY A 149 -13.07 -15.63 5.17
C GLY A 149 -11.54 -15.77 5.17
N LYS A 150 -11.00 -16.74 4.41
CA LYS A 150 -9.54 -16.87 4.19
C LYS A 150 -8.95 -15.67 3.47
N MET A 151 -9.69 -15.06 2.53
CA MET A 151 -9.23 -13.82 1.91
C MET A 151 -9.16 -12.68 2.93
N PHE A 152 -10.21 -12.52 3.74
CA PHE A 152 -10.25 -11.51 4.79
C PHE A 152 -9.12 -11.69 5.80
N TYR A 153 -8.88 -12.91 6.25
CA TYR A 153 -7.74 -13.25 7.11
C TYR A 153 -6.41 -12.84 6.45
N SER A 154 -6.21 -13.19 5.18
CA SER A 154 -4.96 -12.91 4.46
C SER A 154 -4.73 -11.41 4.32
N ILE A 155 -5.77 -10.61 4.07
CA ILE A 155 -5.65 -9.15 4.00
C ILE A 155 -5.38 -8.56 5.41
N THR A 156 -5.91 -9.19 6.46
CA THR A 156 -5.77 -8.75 7.85
C THR A 156 -4.37 -8.98 8.40
N TYR A 157 -3.82 -10.18 8.23
CA TYR A 157 -2.53 -10.56 8.83
C TYR A 157 -1.38 -10.64 7.83
N GLY A 158 -1.68 -10.73 6.54
CA GLY A 158 -0.72 -11.09 5.51
C GLY A 158 -0.73 -12.60 5.21
N LYS A 159 -0.03 -12.98 4.14
CA LYS A 159 0.16 -14.38 3.74
C LYS A 159 1.43 -14.52 2.90
N GLY A 160 2.36 -15.36 3.37
CA GLY A 160 3.65 -15.53 2.69
C GLY A 160 4.42 -14.21 2.63
N ALA A 161 4.75 -13.73 1.43
CA ALA A 161 5.43 -12.44 1.23
C ALA A 161 4.49 -11.23 1.30
N MET A 162 3.17 -11.43 1.33
CA MET A 162 2.20 -10.33 1.45
C MET A 162 2.08 -9.88 2.91
N GLY A 163 2.33 -8.60 3.18
CA GLY A 163 2.16 -7.99 4.50
C GLY A 163 0.69 -7.75 4.88
N SER A 164 0.47 -7.29 6.11
CA SER A 164 -0.85 -6.88 6.59
C SER A 164 -1.30 -5.56 5.94
N HIS A 165 -2.58 -5.49 5.57
CA HIS A 165 -3.25 -4.28 5.11
C HIS A 165 -4.25 -3.71 6.15
N ALA A 166 -4.26 -4.24 7.38
CA ALA A 166 -5.24 -3.85 8.40
C ALA A 166 -5.12 -2.39 8.85
N SER A 167 -3.94 -1.77 8.69
CA SER A 167 -3.73 -0.35 9.00
C SER A 167 -4.14 0.60 7.87
N GLN A 168 -4.30 0.09 6.65
CA GLN A 168 -4.61 0.88 5.45
C GLN A 168 -6.07 0.73 5.01
N LEU A 169 -6.71 -0.40 5.35
CA LEU A 169 -8.08 -0.71 4.96
C LEU A 169 -8.93 -1.04 6.20
N SER A 170 -10.08 -0.39 6.31
CA SER A 170 -11.13 -0.73 7.26
C SER A 170 -11.68 -2.14 7.00
N ALA A 171 -12.41 -2.72 7.97
CA ALA A 171 -13.08 -4.01 7.79
C ALA A 171 -14.02 -4.01 6.57
N THR A 172 -14.84 -2.97 6.43
CA THR A 172 -15.78 -2.80 5.31
C THR A 172 -15.06 -2.71 3.96
N GLU A 173 -13.96 -1.95 3.88
CA GLU A 173 -13.17 -1.83 2.65
C GLU A 173 -12.50 -3.15 2.25
N ARG A 174 -12.01 -3.92 3.23
CA ARG A 174 -11.48 -5.27 2.98
C ARG A 174 -12.54 -6.19 2.36
N TRP A 175 -13.78 -6.14 2.86
CA TRP A 175 -14.88 -6.89 2.25
C TRP A 175 -15.18 -6.44 0.81
N LYS A 176 -15.20 -5.13 0.53
CA LYS A 176 -15.39 -4.61 -0.84
C LYS A 176 -14.28 -5.09 -1.79
N VAL A 177 -13.03 -5.07 -1.34
CA VAL A 177 -11.89 -5.62 -2.11
C VAL A 177 -12.12 -7.11 -2.40
N ILE A 178 -12.58 -7.89 -1.41
CA ILE A 178 -12.86 -9.32 -1.58
C ILE A 178 -13.96 -9.56 -2.62
N GLN A 179 -15.03 -8.76 -2.63
CA GLN A 179 -16.06 -8.86 -3.68
C GLN A 179 -15.46 -8.66 -5.09
N TYR A 180 -14.51 -7.73 -5.24
CA TYR A 180 -13.82 -7.52 -6.51
C TYR A 180 -12.83 -8.65 -6.84
N VAL A 181 -12.13 -9.20 -5.85
CA VAL A 181 -11.28 -10.39 -6.06
C VAL A 181 -12.12 -11.58 -6.52
N GLN A 182 -13.30 -11.80 -5.94
CA GLN A 182 -14.23 -12.85 -6.37
C GLN A 182 -14.77 -12.64 -7.78
N PHE A 183 -14.91 -11.39 -8.21
CA PHE A 183 -15.20 -11.07 -9.61
C PHE A 183 -14.01 -11.46 -10.52
N LEU A 184 -12.77 -11.19 -10.11
CA LEU A 184 -11.56 -11.58 -10.86
C LEU A 184 -11.34 -13.10 -10.91
N GLN A 185 -11.75 -13.85 -9.88
CA GLN A 185 -11.67 -15.33 -9.87
C GLN A 185 -12.49 -15.98 -11.01
N LYS A 186 -13.51 -15.28 -11.53
CA LYS A 186 -14.43 -15.78 -12.57
C LYS A 186 -14.03 -15.39 -13.99
N GLN A 187 -12.92 -14.68 -14.16
CA GLN A 187 -12.38 -14.30 -15.48
C GLN A 187 -11.33 -15.30 -15.97
#